data_AF-A0A9P5C928-F1
#
_entry.id   AF-A0A9P5C928-F1
#
_cell.length_a   1.000
_cell.length_b   1.000
_cell.length_c   1.000
_cell.angle_alpha   90.00
_cell.angle_beta   90.00
_cell.angle_gamma   90.00
#
_symmetry.space_group_name_H-M   'P 1'
#
loop_
_entity.id
_entity.type
_entity.pdbx_description
1 polymer ?
#
loop_
_entity_poly.entity_id
_entity_poly.type
_entity_poly.pdbx_seq_one_letter_code
_entity_poly.pdbx_strand_id
1 'polypeptide(L)'
;MAFITIHAKRGHAVTSGLFGLLLDAPVQLVDFDDEQNIRSFHALFKRDIYNRKRTEVIKLFSLILSPIFRSRVQDWMEKVDWLMMATAWLRAKMNWENCIPFDGDPFATWNPIIEEFPDGQRLVYMGDGENYVNRFDDDNPWVIQAKKELPRFTPKILFMLCTDDCDVDGNIGMVPSVQRLIARRDDYFEVNCYEYL
;
A
#
# COMPACT_ATOMS: atom_id res chain seq x y z
N MET A 1 4.67 2.03 0.85
CA MET A 1 5.34 2.45 -0.40
C MET A 1 6.80 2.04 -0.35
N ALA A 2 7.34 1.42 -1.41
CA ALA A 2 8.76 1.08 -1.50
C ALA A 2 9.46 2.06 -2.44
N PHE A 3 10.61 2.56 -2.01
CA PHE A 3 11.40 3.56 -2.73
C PHE A 3 12.82 3.04 -2.92
N ILE A 4 13.29 3.00 -4.17
CA ILE A 4 14.59 2.45 -4.53
C ILE A 4 15.32 3.43 -5.44
N THR A 5 16.33 4.10 -4.90
CA THR A 5 17.31 4.81 -5.73
C THR A 5 18.30 3.79 -6.33
N ILE A 6 18.59 3.88 -7.62
CA ILE A 6 19.60 3.08 -8.31
C ILE A 6 20.72 4.00 -8.73
N HIS A 7 21.92 3.75 -8.20
CA HIS A 7 23.12 4.42 -8.71
C HIS A 7 23.62 3.66 -9.94
N ALA A 8 23.77 4.33 -11.07
CA ALA A 8 24.28 3.72 -12.28
C ALA A 8 25.00 4.73 -13.14
N LYS A 9 26.13 4.32 -13.71
CA LYS A 9 26.79 5.07 -14.77
C LYS A 9 25.80 5.45 -15.87
N ARG A 10 25.88 6.70 -16.34
CA ARG A 10 24.96 7.25 -17.34
C ARG A 10 24.77 6.32 -18.55
N GLY A 11 25.86 5.78 -19.09
CA GLY A 11 25.81 4.84 -20.22
C GLY A 11 25.06 3.54 -19.93
N HIS A 12 25.19 2.99 -18.72
CA HIS A 12 24.46 1.79 -18.31
C HIS A 12 22.96 2.08 -18.12
N ALA A 13 22.63 3.24 -17.56
CA ALA A 13 21.24 3.67 -17.40
C ALA A 13 20.56 3.86 -18.76
N VAL A 14 21.21 4.54 -19.71
CA VAL A 14 20.68 4.73 -21.08
C VAL A 14 20.49 3.38 -21.77
N THR A 15 21.50 2.51 -21.73
CA THR A 15 21.43 1.18 -22.37
C THR A 15 20.35 0.30 -21.78
N SER A 16 19.96 0.51 -20.51
CA SER A 16 18.89 -0.26 -19.87
C SER A 16 17.50 0.07 -20.42
N GLY A 17 17.30 1.28 -20.96
CA GLY A 17 15.98 1.78 -21.37
C GLY A 17 14.99 1.99 -20.21
N LEU A 18 15.38 1.70 -18.97
CA LEU A 18 14.47 1.69 -17.81
C LEU A 18 14.04 3.09 -17.37
N PHE A 19 14.85 4.11 -17.65
CA PHE A 19 14.60 5.50 -17.23
C PHE A 19 14.31 6.42 -18.43
N GLY A 20 13.68 5.89 -19.47
CA GLY A 20 13.47 6.59 -20.75
C GLY A 20 14.68 6.45 -21.70
N LEU A 21 14.48 6.84 -22.97
CA LEU A 21 15.49 6.65 -24.03
C LEU A 21 16.73 7.53 -23.80
N LEU A 22 16.56 8.70 -23.19
CA LEU A 22 17.62 9.68 -22.96
C LEU A 22 17.77 10.04 -21.48
N LEU A 23 17.29 9.16 -20.58
CA LEU A 23 17.15 9.44 -19.14
C LEU A 23 16.14 10.55 -18.84
N ASP A 24 15.20 10.76 -19.76
CA ASP A 24 14.12 11.73 -19.72
C ASP A 24 13.00 11.34 -18.74
N ALA A 25 13.06 10.13 -18.18
CA ALA A 25 12.16 9.66 -17.14
C ALA A 25 12.96 9.09 -15.94
N PRO A 26 13.64 9.96 -15.16
CA PRO A 26 14.56 9.57 -14.07
C PRO A 26 13.85 8.94 -12.87
N VAL A 27 12.52 9.02 -12.83
CA VAL A 27 11.66 8.37 -11.85
C VAL A 27 10.68 7.47 -12.57
N GLN A 28 10.53 6.25 -12.07
CA GLN A 28 9.65 5.22 -12.63
C GLN A 28 8.77 4.66 -11.52
N LEU A 29 7.48 4.51 -11.81
CA LEU A 29 6.54 3.82 -10.95
C LEU A 29 6.19 2.48 -11.59
N VAL A 30 6.59 1.40 -10.92
CA VAL A 30 6.40 0.04 -11.40
C VAL A 30 5.34 -0.64 -10.54
N ASP A 31 4.43 -1.37 -11.17
CA ASP A 31 3.45 -2.17 -10.44
C ASP A 31 4.16 -3.23 -9.58
N PHE A 32 3.67 -3.44 -8.36
CA PHE A 32 4.35 -4.31 -7.39
C PHE A 32 4.45 -5.78 -7.85
N ASP A 33 3.58 -6.20 -8.77
CA ASP A 33 3.52 -7.55 -9.33
C ASP A 33 4.14 -7.65 -10.74
N ASP A 34 4.70 -6.56 -11.27
CA ASP A 34 5.52 -6.58 -12.48
C ASP A 34 6.95 -7.05 -12.16
N GLU A 35 7.05 -8.35 -11.89
CA GLU A 35 8.29 -9.00 -11.51
C GLU A 35 9.38 -8.83 -12.59
N GLN A 36 9.00 -8.79 -13.87
CA GLN A 36 9.94 -8.66 -14.98
C GLN A 36 10.63 -7.29 -14.96
N ASN A 37 9.87 -6.20 -14.78
CA ASN A 37 10.46 -4.88 -14.66
C ASN A 37 11.27 -4.75 -13.37
N ILE A 38 10.77 -5.24 -12.23
CA ILE A 38 11.49 -5.20 -10.95
C ILE A 38 12.84 -5.93 -11.06
N ARG A 39 12.88 -7.09 -11.73
CA ARG A 39 14.13 -7.84 -12.00
C ARG A 39 15.08 -7.06 -12.91
N SER A 40 14.56 -6.32 -13.87
CA SER A 40 15.36 -5.47 -14.76
C SER A 40 16.02 -4.32 -14.00
N PHE A 41 15.28 -3.66 -13.11
CA PHE A 41 15.84 -2.66 -12.18
C PHE A 41 16.88 -3.26 -11.23
N HIS A 42 16.64 -4.46 -10.70
CA HIS A 42 17.61 -5.17 -9.87
C HIS A 42 18.90 -5.53 -10.64
N ALA A 43 18.77 -5.92 -11.92
CA ALA A 43 19.91 -6.19 -12.78
C ALA A 43 20.74 -4.92 -13.02
N LEU A 44 20.10 -3.78 -13.28
CA LEU A 44 20.78 -2.49 -13.38
C LEU A 44 21.50 -2.13 -12.07
N PHE A 45 20.82 -2.29 -10.92
CA PHE A 45 21.39 -2.06 -9.59
C PHE A 45 22.68 -2.87 -9.37
N LYS A 46 22.72 -4.14 -9.79
CA LYS A 46 23.88 -5.02 -9.63
C LYS A 46 25.10 -4.64 -10.48
N ARG A 47 24.93 -3.83 -11.54
CA ARG A 47 26.03 -3.46 -12.45
C ARG A 47 27.02 -2.49 -11.81
N ASP A 48 26.58 -1.70 -10.83
CA ASP A 48 27.42 -0.69 -10.20
C ASP A 48 28.03 -1.19 -8.87
N ILE A 49 29.32 -0.93 -8.67
CA ILE A 49 30.04 -1.34 -7.46
C ILE A 49 29.60 -0.55 -6.22
N TYR A 50 29.17 0.70 -6.37
CA TYR A 50 28.74 1.55 -5.26
C TYR A 50 27.43 1.05 -4.65
N ASN A 51 26.55 0.46 -5.46
CA ASN A 51 25.33 -0.18 -4.99
C ASN A 51 25.59 -1.37 -4.06
N ARG A 52 26.74 -2.06 -4.17
CA ARG A 52 27.08 -3.20 -3.30
C ARG A 52 27.23 -2.81 -1.83
N LYS A 53 27.53 -1.54 -1.55
CA LYS A 53 27.64 -1.01 -0.18
C LYS A 53 26.27 -0.69 0.44
N ARG A 54 25.19 -0.68 -0.36
CA ARG A 54 23.84 -0.27 0.06
C ARG A 54 23.05 -1.48 0.55
N THR A 55 23.44 -2.01 1.71
CA THR A 55 22.89 -3.23 2.32
C THR A 55 21.37 -3.19 2.47
N GLU A 56 20.80 -2.04 2.83
CA GLU A 56 19.36 -1.89 3.00
C GLU A 56 18.60 -2.00 1.68
N VAL A 57 19.16 -1.49 0.58
CA VAL A 57 18.56 -1.65 -0.76
C VAL A 57 18.66 -3.10 -1.24
N ILE A 58 19.76 -3.79 -0.93
CA ILE A 58 19.94 -5.22 -1.23
C ILE A 58 18.90 -6.07 -0.47
N LYS A 59 18.68 -5.79 0.82
CA LYS A 59 17.64 -6.44 1.63
C LYS A 59 16.25 -6.16 1.04
N LEU A 60 15.99 -4.92 0.63
CA LEU A 60 14.72 -4.53 0.04
C LEU A 60 14.45 -5.29 -1.28
N PHE A 61 15.41 -5.38 -2.19
CA PHE A 61 15.28 -6.21 -3.40
C PHE A 61 15.05 -7.68 -3.07
N SER A 62 15.76 -8.22 -2.06
CA SER A 62 15.58 -9.61 -1.61
C SER A 62 14.16 -9.85 -1.07
N LEU A 63 13.60 -8.87 -0.34
CA LEU A 63 12.23 -8.93 0.16
C LEU A 63 11.21 -8.83 -0.96
N ILE A 64 11.37 -7.90 -1.90
CA ILE A 64 10.44 -7.69 -3.03
C ILE A 64 10.42 -8.88 -3.98
N LEU A 65 11.60 -9.44 -4.30
CA LEU A 65 11.72 -10.60 -5.19
C LEU A 65 11.47 -11.94 -4.49
N SER A 66 11.10 -11.91 -3.21
CA SER A 66 10.74 -13.12 -2.46
C SER A 66 9.40 -13.65 -2.94
N PRO A 67 9.20 -14.98 -3.02
CA PRO A 67 7.93 -15.57 -3.45
C PRO A 67 6.73 -15.17 -2.57
N ILE A 68 6.95 -14.79 -1.32
CA ILE A 68 5.87 -14.38 -0.40
C ILE A 68 5.50 -12.90 -0.53
N PHE A 69 6.26 -12.10 -1.28
CA PHE A 69 6.03 -10.65 -1.37
C PHE A 69 4.66 -10.33 -1.94
N ARG A 70 4.30 -10.97 -3.05
CA ARG A 70 3.02 -10.75 -3.73
C ARG A 70 1.84 -11.02 -2.80
N SER A 71 1.82 -12.18 -2.16
CA SER A 71 0.77 -12.55 -1.21
C SER A 71 0.70 -11.56 -0.05
N ARG A 72 1.83 -11.13 0.53
CA ARG A 72 1.82 -10.12 1.60
C ARG A 72 1.26 -8.77 1.16
N VAL A 73 1.53 -8.34 -0.08
CA VAL A 73 0.97 -7.11 -0.62
C VAL A 73 -0.53 -7.27 -0.86
N GLN A 74 -0.97 -8.43 -1.34
CA GLN A 74 -2.40 -8.74 -1.52
C GLN A 74 -3.16 -8.73 -0.18
N ASP A 75 -2.65 -9.44 0.84
CA ASP A 75 -3.23 -9.43 2.18
C ASP A 75 -3.31 -8.00 2.74
N TRP A 76 -2.30 -7.18 2.48
CA TRP A 76 -2.30 -5.78 2.88
C TRP A 76 -3.29 -4.93 2.07
N MET A 77 -3.45 -5.17 0.77
CA MET A 77 -4.44 -4.49 -0.07
C MET A 77 -5.86 -4.80 0.39
N GLU A 78 -6.16 -6.05 0.74
CA GLU A 78 -7.46 -6.43 1.30
C GLU A 78 -7.77 -5.66 2.60
N LYS A 79 -6.75 -5.47 3.46
CA LYS A 79 -6.88 -4.64 4.68
C LYS A 79 -7.16 -3.18 4.36
N VAL A 80 -6.48 -2.61 3.36
CA VAL A 80 -6.71 -1.23 2.93
C VAL A 80 -8.12 -1.06 2.36
N ASP A 81 -8.56 -1.97 1.50
CA ASP A 81 -9.90 -1.95 0.91
C ASP A 81 -10.98 -2.04 1.99
N TRP A 82 -10.81 -2.95 2.97
CA TRP A 82 -11.71 -3.05 4.12
C TRP A 82 -11.75 -1.75 4.93
N LEU A 83 -10.59 -1.14 5.21
CA LEU A 83 -10.52 0.11 5.99
C LEU A 83 -11.19 1.27 5.26
N MET A 84 -11.02 1.38 3.94
CA MET A 84 -11.70 2.39 3.12
C MET A 84 -13.21 2.21 3.17
N MET A 85 -13.70 0.98 3.02
CA MET A 85 -15.13 0.65 3.13
C MET A 85 -15.68 0.94 4.53
N ALA A 86 -15.00 0.52 5.59
CA ALA A 86 -15.39 0.78 6.99
C ALA A 86 -15.44 2.28 7.31
N THR A 87 -14.48 3.03 6.80
CA THR A 87 -14.47 4.49 6.94
C THR A 87 -15.64 5.12 6.19
N ALA A 88 -15.88 4.72 4.93
CA ALA A 88 -17.01 5.22 4.15
C ALA A 88 -18.35 4.90 4.82
N TRP A 89 -18.48 3.70 5.37
CA TRP A 89 -19.65 3.25 6.13
C TRP A 89 -19.89 4.11 7.35
N LEU A 90 -18.85 4.37 8.16
CA LEU A 90 -18.98 5.20 9.36
C LEU A 90 -19.40 6.62 9.00
N ARG A 91 -18.80 7.21 7.95
CA ARG A 91 -19.16 8.55 7.46
C ARG A 91 -20.63 8.61 7.01
N ALA A 92 -21.08 7.59 6.30
CA ALA A 92 -22.44 7.47 5.82
C ALA A 92 -23.44 7.26 6.98
N LYS A 93 -23.12 6.38 7.94
CA LYS A 93 -23.90 6.17 9.17
C LYS A 93 -24.07 7.48 9.94
N MET A 94 -23.01 8.26 10.08
CA MET A 94 -23.01 9.54 10.79
C MET A 94 -23.59 10.70 9.97
N ASN A 95 -24.07 10.44 8.75
CA ASN A 95 -24.63 11.44 7.83
C ASN A 95 -23.70 12.65 7.62
N TRP A 96 -22.40 12.41 7.47
CA TRP A 96 -21.43 13.46 7.17
C TRP A 96 -21.59 14.00 5.75
N GLU A 97 -21.08 15.20 5.49
CA GLU A 97 -21.09 15.77 4.14
C GLU A 97 -20.29 14.91 3.15
N ASN A 98 -20.75 14.86 1.90
CA ASN A 98 -20.14 14.12 0.79
C ASN A 98 -19.94 12.62 1.05
N CYS A 99 -20.86 11.98 1.79
CA CYS A 99 -20.90 10.53 1.96
C CYS A 99 -21.85 9.86 0.96
N ILE A 100 -21.71 8.54 0.80
CA ILE A 100 -22.64 7.71 0.04
C ILE A 100 -23.85 7.47 0.94
N PRO A 101 -25.04 8.02 0.63
CA PRO A 101 -26.16 7.97 1.55
C PRO A 101 -26.72 6.55 1.69
N PHE A 102 -27.29 6.26 2.86
CA PHE A 102 -28.08 5.06 3.09
C PHE A 102 -29.56 5.31 2.80
N ASP A 103 -30.19 4.40 2.06
CA ASP A 103 -31.65 4.36 1.90
C ASP A 103 -32.36 3.50 2.98
N GLY A 104 -31.58 2.80 3.81
CA GLY A 104 -32.07 1.86 4.82
C GLY A 104 -31.15 1.77 6.03
N ASP A 105 -31.27 0.69 6.81
CA ASP A 105 -30.46 0.48 8.01
C ASP A 105 -28.97 0.31 7.67
N PRO A 106 -28.07 1.23 8.11
CA PRO A 106 -26.63 1.10 7.90
C PRO A 106 -26.06 -0.20 8.46
N PHE A 107 -26.65 -0.79 9.51
CA PHE A 107 -26.10 -2.00 10.12
C PHE A 107 -26.35 -3.27 9.30
N ALA A 108 -27.33 -3.23 8.38
CA ALA A 108 -27.61 -4.31 7.43
C ALA A 108 -26.54 -4.46 6.33
N THR A 109 -25.53 -3.59 6.27
CA THR A 109 -24.38 -3.76 5.34
C THR A 109 -23.39 -4.82 5.78
N TRP A 110 -23.50 -5.32 7.00
CA TRP A 110 -22.55 -6.27 7.58
C TRP A 110 -23.11 -7.69 7.52
N ASN A 111 -22.22 -8.65 7.33
CA ASN A 111 -22.50 -10.08 7.38
C ASN A 111 -21.56 -10.77 8.39
N PRO A 112 -22.06 -11.28 9.52
CA PRO A 112 -23.46 -11.18 9.98
C PRO A 112 -23.87 -9.72 10.27
N ILE A 113 -25.17 -9.46 10.23
CA ILE A 113 -25.73 -8.16 10.62
C ILE A 113 -25.27 -7.83 12.04
N ILE A 114 -24.88 -6.59 12.24
CA ILE A 114 -24.40 -6.07 13.52
C ILE A 114 -25.46 -5.19 14.18
N GLU A 115 -25.35 -4.94 15.48
CA GLU A 115 -26.30 -4.12 16.25
C GLU A 115 -25.60 -2.90 16.87
N GLU A 116 -26.31 -1.81 17.13
CA GLU A 116 -25.72 -0.67 17.84
C GLU A 116 -25.53 -0.98 19.33
N PHE A 117 -24.39 -0.58 19.92
CA PHE A 117 -24.28 -0.61 21.38
C PHE A 117 -25.14 0.50 22.00
N PRO A 118 -25.61 0.35 23.26
CA PRO A 118 -26.51 1.32 23.89
C PRO A 118 -25.98 2.76 23.99
N ASP A 119 -24.67 2.97 23.84
CA ASP A 119 -23.98 4.27 23.84
C ASP A 119 -23.85 4.89 22.44
N GLY A 120 -24.40 4.25 21.39
CA GLY A 120 -24.33 4.70 20.00
C GLY A 120 -22.96 4.48 19.34
N GLN A 121 -21.97 3.99 20.09
CA GLN A 121 -20.62 3.76 19.61
C GLN A 121 -20.48 2.30 19.22
N ARG A 122 -20.13 2.00 17.97
CA ARG A 122 -19.73 0.63 17.60
C ARG A 122 -18.36 0.62 16.97
N LEU A 123 -17.46 -0.09 17.64
CA LEU A 123 -16.12 -0.38 17.13
C LEU A 123 -16.23 -1.54 16.14
N VAL A 124 -15.81 -1.29 14.91
CA VAL A 124 -15.73 -2.31 13.86
C VAL A 124 -14.24 -2.59 13.61
N TYR A 125 -13.90 -3.88 13.58
CA TYR A 125 -12.53 -4.36 13.40
C TYR A 125 -12.47 -5.39 12.29
N MET A 126 -11.35 -5.40 11.56
CA MET A 126 -10.99 -6.52 10.70
C MET A 126 -10.25 -7.57 11.53
N GLY A 127 -10.85 -8.75 11.71
CA GLY A 127 -10.17 -9.90 12.33
C GLY A 127 -9.17 -10.57 11.37
N ASP A 128 -8.11 -11.17 11.90
CA ASP A 128 -7.04 -11.86 11.15
C ASP A 128 -7.19 -13.41 11.13
N GLY A 129 -8.30 -13.94 11.65
CA GLY A 129 -8.52 -15.39 11.82
C GLY A 129 -9.84 -15.94 11.25
N GLU A 130 -10.04 -17.26 11.40
CA GLU A 130 -11.22 -18.00 10.90
C GLU A 130 -12.57 -17.51 11.47
N ASN A 131 -12.53 -16.75 12.57
CA ASN A 131 -13.69 -16.07 13.15
C ASN A 131 -13.76 -14.63 12.63
N TYR A 132 -14.13 -14.47 11.36
CA TYR A 132 -14.33 -13.14 10.76
C TYR A 132 -15.49 -12.42 11.44
N VAL A 133 -15.19 -11.48 12.33
CA VAL A 133 -16.20 -10.57 12.89
C VAL A 133 -16.19 -9.31 12.04
N ASN A 134 -17.30 -8.99 11.38
CA ASN A 134 -17.55 -7.79 10.54
C ASN A 134 -17.01 -7.84 9.08
N ARG A 135 -17.60 -8.70 8.24
CA ARG A 135 -17.46 -8.59 6.76
C ARG A 135 -18.58 -7.72 6.20
N PHE A 136 -18.32 -7.01 5.11
CA PHE A 136 -19.38 -6.39 4.33
C PHE A 136 -20.19 -7.44 3.58
N ASP A 137 -21.49 -7.24 3.50
CA ASP A 137 -22.38 -8.01 2.65
C ASP A 137 -22.24 -7.53 1.20
N ASP A 138 -21.65 -8.37 0.35
CA ASP A 138 -21.35 -8.04 -1.04
C ASP A 138 -22.61 -7.85 -1.91
N ASP A 139 -23.76 -8.34 -1.46
CA ASP A 139 -25.05 -8.19 -2.14
C ASP A 139 -25.84 -6.96 -1.64
N ASN A 140 -25.37 -6.26 -0.61
CA ASN A 140 -26.03 -5.07 -0.10
C ASN A 140 -25.90 -3.89 -1.09
N PRO A 141 -27.00 -3.19 -1.44
CA PRO A 141 -26.97 -2.11 -2.43
C PRO A 141 -25.97 -0.99 -2.12
N TRP A 142 -25.83 -0.63 -0.83
CA TRP A 142 -24.88 0.39 -0.42
C TRP A 142 -23.44 -0.11 -0.59
N VAL A 143 -23.15 -1.37 -0.26
CA VAL A 143 -21.82 -1.97 -0.43
C VAL A 143 -21.42 -2.01 -1.91
N ILE A 144 -22.35 -2.39 -2.79
CA ILE A 144 -22.14 -2.39 -4.24
C ILE A 144 -21.81 -0.98 -4.75
N GLN A 145 -22.58 0.03 -4.30
CA GLN A 145 -22.34 1.42 -4.67
C GLN A 145 -21.00 1.94 -4.14
N ALA A 146 -20.69 1.66 -2.87
CA ALA A 146 -19.43 2.06 -2.24
C ALA A 146 -18.21 1.48 -2.96
N LYS A 147 -18.23 0.18 -3.32
CA LYS A 147 -17.15 -0.43 -4.12
C LYS A 147 -16.97 0.17 -5.51
N LYS A 148 -18.01 0.80 -6.06
CA LYS A 148 -17.97 1.46 -7.37
C LYS A 148 -17.43 2.89 -7.27
N GLU A 149 -17.79 3.61 -6.22
CA GLU A 149 -17.42 5.03 -6.04
C GLU A 149 -16.08 5.23 -5.32
N LEU A 150 -15.71 4.31 -4.42
CA LEU A 150 -14.47 4.44 -3.67
C LEU A 150 -13.24 4.24 -4.57
N PRO A 151 -12.15 4.98 -4.29
CA PRO A 151 -10.92 4.85 -5.05
C PRO A 151 -10.32 3.45 -4.87
N ARG A 152 -9.84 2.87 -5.96
CA ARG A 152 -9.08 1.61 -5.92
C ARG A 152 -7.62 1.89 -5.63
N PHE A 153 -7.05 1.16 -4.68
CA PHE A 153 -5.63 1.29 -4.37
C PHE A 153 -4.79 0.37 -5.26
N THR A 154 -3.72 0.90 -5.85
CA THR A 154 -2.76 0.10 -6.64
C THR A 154 -1.34 0.40 -6.16
N PRO A 155 -0.72 -0.50 -5.38
CA PRO A 155 0.62 -0.27 -4.85
C PRO A 155 1.65 -0.25 -5.99
N LYS A 156 2.51 0.77 -5.97
CA LYS A 156 3.65 0.88 -6.88
C LYS A 156 4.97 0.97 -6.12
N ILE A 157 6.02 0.51 -6.77
CA ILE A 157 7.41 0.65 -6.35
C ILE A 157 8.03 1.79 -7.14
N LEU A 158 8.59 2.77 -6.43
CA LEU A 158 9.23 3.91 -7.05
C LEU A 158 10.71 3.62 -7.23
N PHE A 159 11.18 3.64 -8.48
CA PHE A 159 12.59 3.58 -8.84
C PHE A 159 13.08 4.96 -9.26
N MET A 160 14.22 5.39 -8.71
CA MET A 160 14.82 6.71 -8.99
C MET A 160 16.26 6.53 -9.44
N LEU A 161 16.66 7.18 -10.52
CA LEU A 161 18.03 7.14 -11.03
C LEU A 161 18.93 8.16 -10.31
N CYS A 162 20.12 7.72 -9.89
CA CYS A 162 21.27 8.56 -9.52
C CYS A 162 22.40 8.22 -10.50
N THR A 163 22.94 9.22 -11.22
CA THR A 163 24.09 9.02 -12.12
C THR A 163 25.39 9.48 -11.47
N ASP A 164 26.52 9.25 -12.12
CA ASP A 164 27.86 9.65 -11.62
C ASP A 164 28.01 11.17 -11.40
N ASP A 165 27.11 11.98 -11.96
CA ASP A 165 27.00 13.43 -11.70
C ASP A 165 26.35 13.73 -10.32
N CYS A 166 25.91 12.71 -9.60
CA CYS A 166 25.31 12.87 -8.28
C CYS A 166 26.43 12.99 -7.23
N ASP A 167 26.63 14.22 -6.72
CA ASP A 167 27.62 14.62 -5.70
C ASP A 167 27.24 14.11 -4.29
N VAL A 168 26.63 12.93 -4.23
CA VAL A 168 26.02 12.41 -3.01
C VAL A 168 26.99 11.47 -2.33
N ASP A 169 27.82 12.06 -1.49
CA ASP A 169 28.54 11.35 -0.43
C ASP A 169 27.53 10.66 0.50
N GLY A 170 27.13 9.45 0.11
CA GLY A 170 26.70 8.38 1.01
C GLY A 170 25.37 8.52 1.76
N ASN A 171 24.61 9.61 1.64
CA ASN A 171 23.35 9.77 2.36
C ASN A 171 22.27 10.52 1.55
N ILE A 172 21.75 9.91 0.48
CA ILE A 172 20.37 10.22 0.08
C ILE A 172 19.49 9.53 1.12
N GLY A 173 18.88 10.35 1.99
CA GLY A 173 17.96 9.91 3.02
C GLY A 173 16.96 8.90 2.45
N MET A 174 17.17 7.63 2.80
CA MET A 174 16.03 6.79 3.06
C MET A 174 15.18 7.58 4.06
N VAL A 175 13.88 7.73 3.79
CA VAL A 175 12.94 8.02 4.88
C VAL A 175 13.35 7.12 6.04
N PRO A 176 13.63 7.65 7.24
CA PRO A 176 14.04 6.83 8.38
C PRO A 176 13.15 5.62 8.40
N SER A 177 13.74 4.43 8.46
CA SER A 177 12.96 3.22 8.65
C SER A 177 12.06 3.48 9.83
N VAL A 178 10.77 3.71 9.58
CA VAL A 178 9.75 3.69 10.62
C VAL A 178 10.05 2.40 11.35
N GLN A 179 10.36 2.48 12.64
CA GLN A 179 10.54 1.29 13.45
C GLN A 179 9.30 0.44 13.20
N ARG A 180 9.46 -0.60 12.38
CA ARG A 180 8.46 -1.63 12.29
C ARG A 180 8.50 -2.24 13.67
N LEU A 181 7.56 -1.83 14.52
CA LEU A 181 6.91 -2.79 15.38
C LEU A 181 6.72 -4.01 14.49
N ILE A 182 7.41 -5.09 14.84
CA ILE A 182 7.14 -6.40 14.29
C ILE A 182 5.63 -6.48 14.34
N ALA A 183 4.98 -6.47 13.17
CA ALA A 183 3.55 -6.67 13.08
C ALA A 183 3.32 -7.96 13.84
N ARG A 184 2.78 -7.83 15.06
CA ARG A 184 2.24 -8.98 15.74
C ARG A 184 1.14 -9.45 14.80
N ARG A 185 0.92 -10.75 14.78
CA ARG A 185 -0.17 -11.36 14.01
C ARG A 185 -1.49 -10.59 14.26
N ASP A 186 -1.64 -10.09 15.48
CA ASP A 186 -2.79 -9.35 16.02
C ASP A 186 -2.79 -7.82 15.73
N ASP A 187 -2.62 -7.40 14.48
CA ASP A 187 -2.86 -5.98 14.11
C ASP A 187 -4.37 -5.74 13.93
N TYR A 188 -5.06 -5.38 15.01
CA TYR A 188 -6.45 -4.90 14.97
C TYR A 188 -6.49 -3.49 14.35
N PHE A 189 -7.27 -3.31 13.29
CA PHE A 189 -7.56 -1.99 12.72
C PHE A 189 -8.91 -1.51 13.24
N GLU A 190 -8.89 -0.43 14.03
CA GLU A 190 -10.06 0.19 14.63
C GLU A 190 -10.47 1.41 13.81
N VAL A 191 -11.76 1.54 13.52
CA VAL A 191 -12.35 2.84 13.16
C VAL A 191 -13.21 3.28 14.34
N ASN A 192 -12.76 4.31 15.05
CA ASN A 192 -13.48 4.95 16.16
C ASN A 192 -13.89 6.37 15.74
N CYS A 193 -14.94 6.93 16.35
CA CYS A 193 -15.40 8.29 16.13
C CYS A 193 -14.23 9.29 16.27
N TYR A 194 -13.90 9.98 15.17
CA TYR A 194 -12.98 11.11 15.20
C TYR A 194 -13.72 12.36 15.71
N GLU A 195 -13.75 12.58 17.02
CA GLU A 195 -14.20 13.87 17.57
C GLU A 195 -13.08 14.90 17.79
N TYR A 196 -11.82 14.59 17.46
CA TYR A 196 -10.73 15.58 17.54
C TYR A 196 -9.69 15.41 16.42
N LEU A 197 -9.93 16.07 15.28
CA LEU A 197 -8.92 16.52 14.32
C LEU A 197 -9.20 17.98 13.94
#